data_AF-A0A445IPQ6-F1
#
_entry.id   AF-A0A445IPQ6-F1
#
_cell.length_a   1.000
_cell.length_b   1.000
_cell.length_c   1.000
_cell.angle_alpha   90.00
_cell.angle_beta   90.00
_cell.angle_gamma   90.00
#
_symmetry.space_group_name_H-M   'P 1'
#
loop_
_entity.id
_entity.type
_entity.pdbx_description
1 polymer ?
#
loop_
_entity_poly.entity_id
_entity_poly.type
_entity_poly.pdbx_seq_one_letter_code
_entity_poly.pdbx_strand_id
1 'polypeptide(L)'
;MIRIKARNGRSTVAKEVDECDSVHGCACKINVVDASETVWKDLGLNTDDGLHSPPYNPSGTHATLTLNNFARGGDGGGPAECDGNFHPLPQRVVALSTGWYNHGARCGKMIRIKARNGRSTLAKVVDECDSVHGCDKSHACKTNVVDASKTVWKDLGLNTNDGEVPVTWTMV
;
A
#
# COMPACT_ATOMS: atom_id res chain seq x y z
N MET A 1 -17.51 24.74 6.16
CA MET A 1 -16.95 24.75 4.78
C MET A 1 -15.63 25.49 4.83
N ILE A 2 -14.58 24.94 4.23
CA ILE A 2 -13.23 25.50 4.19
C ILE A 2 -12.83 25.77 2.73
N ARG A 3 -12.03 26.82 2.49
CA ARG A 3 -11.45 27.08 1.16
C ARG A 3 -10.05 26.48 1.10
N ILE A 4 -9.82 25.59 0.15
CA ILE A 4 -8.52 24.94 -0.07
C ILE A 4 -7.89 25.55 -1.32
N LYS A 5 -6.62 25.94 -1.26
CA LYS A 5 -5.88 26.51 -2.39
C LYS A 5 -4.62 25.68 -2.65
N ALA A 6 -4.51 25.13 -3.85
CA ALA A 6 -3.36 24.36 -4.30
C ALA A 6 -2.23 25.28 -4.81
N ARG A 7 -0.99 24.75 -4.85
CA ARG A 7 0.20 25.48 -5.33
C ARG A 7 0.09 25.93 -6.78
N ASN A 8 -0.69 25.22 -7.60
CA ASN A 8 -0.98 25.59 -8.98
C ASN A 8 -1.95 26.80 -9.09
N GLY A 9 -2.35 27.40 -7.97
CA GLY A 9 -3.22 28.57 -7.93
C GLY A 9 -4.72 28.25 -7.93
N ARG A 10 -5.13 27.00 -8.18
CA ARG A 10 -6.54 26.56 -8.14
C ARG A 10 -7.04 26.51 -6.71
N SER A 11 -8.34 26.73 -6.53
CA SER A 11 -8.99 26.63 -5.22
C SER A 11 -10.40 26.10 -5.32
N THR A 12 -10.82 25.31 -4.33
CA THR A 12 -12.21 24.83 -4.17
C THR A 12 -12.69 25.04 -2.74
N VAL A 13 -13.99 24.86 -2.51
CA VAL A 13 -14.61 24.94 -1.18
C VAL A 13 -15.14 23.56 -0.81
N ALA A 14 -14.70 23.02 0.32
CA ALA A 14 -15.07 21.68 0.78
C ALA A 14 -15.73 21.72 2.16
N LYS A 15 -16.52 20.69 2.48
CA LYS A 15 -17.02 20.48 3.84
C LYS A 15 -15.98 19.69 4.62
N GLU A 16 -15.63 20.17 5.80
CA GLU A 16 -14.89 19.38 6.77
C GLU A 16 -15.85 18.31 7.31
N VAL A 17 -15.46 17.05 7.14
CA VAL A 17 -16.28 15.88 7.49
C VAL A 17 -15.59 14.96 8.48
N ASP A 18 -14.28 15.10 8.62
CA ASP A 18 -13.45 14.34 9.54
C ASP A 18 -12.21 15.14 9.91
N GLU A 19 -11.58 14.78 11.04
CA GLU A 19 -10.29 15.30 11.44
C GLU A 19 -9.17 14.36 10.93
N CYS A 20 -8.08 14.96 10.43
CA CYS A 20 -6.85 14.24 10.17
C CYS A 20 -6.23 13.79 11.51
N ASP A 21 -6.65 12.65 12.06
CA ASP A 21 -5.97 12.04 13.19
C ASP A 21 -4.69 11.32 12.70
N SER A 22 -3.69 11.22 13.58
CA SER A 22 -2.43 10.53 13.27
C SER A 22 -2.54 9.00 13.23
N VAL A 23 -3.75 8.45 13.36
CA VAL A 23 -4.04 7.02 13.53
C VAL A 23 -4.75 6.44 12.29
N HIS A 24 -5.45 7.26 11.52
CA HIS A 24 -6.33 6.88 10.40
C HIS A 24 -5.97 7.54 9.05
N GLY A 25 -4.74 8.06 8.87
CA GLY A 25 -4.22 8.33 7.52
C GLY A 25 -3.43 9.63 7.34
N CYS A 26 -3.44 10.56 8.30
CA CYS A 26 -2.70 11.82 8.18
C CYS A 26 -1.40 11.85 9.00
N ALA A 27 -0.87 10.68 9.35
CA ALA A 27 0.18 10.50 10.36
C ALA A 27 1.52 11.19 10.06
N CYS A 28 1.79 11.65 8.83
CA CYS A 28 3.15 12.05 8.47
C CYS A 28 3.42 13.57 8.47
N LYS A 29 2.44 14.48 8.63
CA LYS A 29 2.71 15.95 8.74
C LYS A 29 1.63 16.75 9.49
N ILE A 30 2.06 17.87 10.10
CA ILE A 30 1.17 18.98 10.48
C ILE A 30 0.75 19.77 9.21
N ASN A 31 -0.48 20.29 9.18
CA ASN A 31 -1.07 21.03 8.04
C ASN A 31 -1.34 20.19 6.78
N VAL A 32 -1.80 18.94 6.94
CA VAL A 32 -2.30 18.11 5.84
C VAL A 32 -3.79 18.34 5.66
N VAL A 33 -4.25 18.33 4.41
CA VAL A 33 -5.67 18.20 4.06
C VAL A 33 -5.78 16.89 3.30
N ASP A 34 -6.39 15.88 3.91
CA ASP A 34 -6.90 14.74 3.17
C ASP A 34 -8.30 15.08 2.65
N ALA A 35 -8.55 14.79 1.39
CA ALA A 35 -9.77 15.22 0.73
C ALA A 35 -10.28 14.13 -0.20
N SER A 36 -11.58 14.14 -0.45
CA SER A 36 -12.19 13.25 -1.44
C SER A 36 -11.59 13.47 -2.83
N GLU A 37 -11.60 12.44 -3.66
CA GLU A 37 -11.15 12.48 -5.07
C GLU A 37 -11.73 13.65 -5.87
N THR A 38 -12.99 14.03 -5.63
CA THR A 38 -13.64 15.19 -6.23
C THR A 38 -12.94 16.51 -5.91
N VAL A 39 -12.47 16.69 -4.67
CA VAL A 39 -11.70 17.89 -4.27
C VAL A 39 -10.35 17.92 -4.98
N TRP A 40 -9.67 16.77 -5.11
CA TRP A 40 -8.40 16.69 -5.85
C TRP A 40 -8.57 17.03 -7.33
N LYS A 41 -9.64 16.52 -7.97
CA LYS A 41 -10.02 16.84 -9.35
C LYS A 41 -10.30 18.34 -9.55
N ASP A 42 -11.08 18.96 -8.66
CA ASP A 42 -11.35 20.40 -8.70
C ASP A 42 -10.06 21.23 -8.58
N LEU A 43 -9.12 20.77 -7.76
CA LEU A 43 -7.81 21.40 -7.61
C LEU A 43 -6.87 21.12 -8.78
N GLY A 44 -7.25 20.29 -9.75
CA GLY A 44 -6.39 19.90 -10.87
C GLY A 44 -5.14 19.15 -10.44
N LEU A 45 -5.21 18.42 -9.33
CA LEU A 45 -4.13 17.58 -8.83
C LEU A 45 -4.46 16.16 -9.25
N ASN A 46 -3.59 15.55 -10.06
CA ASN A 46 -3.82 14.23 -10.63
C ASN A 46 -3.41 13.15 -9.62
N THR A 47 -4.35 12.35 -9.16
CA THR A 47 -4.12 11.18 -8.30
C THR A 47 -3.79 9.92 -9.10
N ASP A 48 -3.88 9.98 -10.44
CA ASP A 48 -3.84 8.80 -11.32
C ASP A 48 -2.46 8.13 -11.45
N ASP A 49 -1.36 8.80 -11.10
CA ASP A 49 -0.01 8.24 -11.17
C ASP A 49 0.16 7.02 -10.24
N GLY A 50 -0.57 7.00 -9.11
CA GLY A 50 -0.52 5.94 -8.12
C GLY A 50 -1.49 4.77 -8.38
N LEU A 51 -2.46 4.94 -9.27
CA LEU A 51 -3.49 3.93 -9.56
C LEU A 51 -2.96 2.77 -10.41
N HIS A 52 -1.83 2.97 -11.10
CA HIS A 52 -1.35 2.04 -12.12
C HIS A 52 -0.12 1.27 -11.66
N SER A 53 -0.32 -0.01 -11.35
CA SER A 53 0.77 -0.98 -11.21
C SER A 53 1.20 -1.53 -12.57
N PRO A 54 2.44 -2.06 -12.71
CA PRO A 54 2.84 -2.77 -13.92
C PRO A 54 1.86 -3.91 -14.28
N PRO A 55 1.69 -4.27 -15.56
CA PRO A 55 0.77 -5.34 -15.94
C PRO A 55 1.07 -6.65 -15.22
N TYR A 56 0.02 -7.32 -14.75
CA TYR A 56 0.13 -8.67 -14.20
C TYR A 56 0.60 -9.64 -15.28
N ASN A 57 1.66 -10.39 -14.98
CA ASN A 57 2.19 -11.46 -15.81
C ASN A 57 1.95 -12.82 -15.13
N PRO A 58 1.11 -13.70 -15.70
CA PRO A 58 0.83 -15.02 -15.11
C PRO A 58 2.05 -15.95 -15.08
N SER A 59 3.09 -15.69 -15.89
CA SER A 59 4.36 -16.42 -15.84
C SER A 59 5.32 -15.91 -14.76
N GLY A 60 4.98 -14.81 -14.08
CA GLY A 60 5.80 -14.17 -13.05
C GLY A 60 5.78 -12.64 -13.18
N THR A 61 4.99 -11.99 -12.35
CA THR A 61 4.94 -10.51 -12.27
C THR A 61 6.14 -10.02 -11.47
N HIS A 62 6.98 -9.16 -12.06
CA HIS A 62 8.12 -8.57 -11.36
C HIS A 62 7.65 -7.56 -10.32
N ALA A 63 8.19 -7.65 -9.11
CA ALA A 63 7.88 -6.74 -8.01
C ALA A 63 9.10 -6.48 -7.11
N THR A 64 8.98 -5.45 -6.30
CA THR A 64 9.84 -5.20 -5.15
C THR A 64 9.16 -5.73 -3.89
N LEU A 65 9.82 -6.62 -3.17
CA LEU A 65 9.38 -7.08 -1.85
C LEU A 65 9.89 -6.13 -0.79
N THR A 66 8.98 -5.62 0.05
CA THR A 66 9.30 -4.84 1.27
C THR A 66 8.88 -5.61 2.52
N LEU A 67 9.33 -5.15 3.69
CA LEU A 67 9.00 -5.73 4.99
C LEU A 67 7.96 -4.86 5.69
N ASN A 68 6.88 -5.47 6.16
CA ASN A 68 5.85 -4.79 6.94
C ASN A 68 5.37 -5.61 8.12
N ASN A 69 5.08 -4.92 9.22
CA ASN A 69 4.51 -5.47 10.44
C ASN A 69 2.99 -5.22 10.49
N PHE A 70 2.22 -6.25 10.15
CA PHE A 70 0.75 -6.23 10.17
C PHE A 70 0.14 -6.44 11.57
N ALA A 71 0.93 -6.48 12.64
CA ALA A 71 0.42 -6.58 14.00
C ALA A 71 -0.12 -5.24 14.52
N ARG A 72 -0.91 -5.28 15.61
CA ARG A 72 -1.33 -4.06 16.31
C ARG A 72 -0.11 -3.26 16.77
N GLY A 73 -0.10 -1.96 16.49
CA GLY A 73 1.04 -1.09 16.77
C GLY A 73 2.26 -1.37 15.88
N GLY A 74 2.07 -2.09 14.77
CA GLY A 74 3.05 -2.23 13.71
C GLY A 74 3.07 -1.03 12.76
N ASP A 75 3.51 -1.27 11.54
CA ASP A 75 3.89 -0.21 10.60
C ASP A 75 2.65 0.42 9.90
N GLY A 76 1.56 -0.33 9.78
CA GLY A 76 0.38 0.05 8.96
C GLY A 76 -0.62 1.03 9.58
N GLY A 77 -0.36 1.61 10.77
CA GLY A 77 -1.26 2.56 11.44
C GLY A 77 -2.58 1.97 11.99
N GLY A 78 -3.23 1.07 11.23
CA GLY A 78 -4.52 0.44 11.54
C GLY A 78 -4.63 -1.04 11.08
N PRO A 79 -5.83 -1.63 11.20
CA PRO A 79 -6.12 -2.99 10.71
C PRO A 79 -6.09 -3.08 9.17
N ALA A 80 -5.86 -4.28 8.64
CA ALA A 80 -5.72 -4.51 7.19
C ALA A 80 -7.05 -4.35 6.43
N GLU A 81 -7.00 -3.74 5.24
CA GLU A 81 -8.18 -3.30 4.48
C GLU A 81 -9.12 -4.45 4.07
N CYS A 82 -8.59 -5.64 3.76
CA CYS A 82 -9.43 -6.73 3.25
C CYS A 82 -10.38 -7.34 4.27
N ASP A 83 -10.02 -7.34 5.56
CA ASP A 83 -10.77 -8.06 6.58
C ASP A 83 -10.91 -7.32 7.92
N GLY A 84 -10.35 -6.11 8.03
CA GLY A 84 -10.43 -5.27 9.22
C GLY A 84 -9.66 -5.82 10.43
N ASN A 85 -8.72 -6.75 10.23
CA ASN A 85 -7.96 -7.37 11.31
C ASN A 85 -6.47 -7.01 11.28
N PHE A 86 -5.84 -7.13 12.44
CA PHE A 86 -4.39 -7.20 12.54
C PHE A 86 -3.92 -8.65 12.29
N HIS A 87 -2.79 -8.80 11.62
CA HIS A 87 -2.17 -10.09 11.32
C HIS A 87 -0.82 -10.24 12.04
N PRO A 88 -0.80 -10.61 13.33
CA PRO A 88 0.45 -10.86 14.04
C PRO A 88 1.19 -12.06 13.44
N LEU A 89 2.52 -12.10 13.69
CA LEU A 89 3.33 -13.27 13.37
C LEU A 89 2.75 -14.53 14.05
N PRO A 90 2.87 -15.72 13.43
CA PRO A 90 3.64 -16.03 12.23
C PRO A 90 2.78 -16.10 10.95
N GLN A 91 1.76 -15.27 10.80
CA GLN A 91 0.93 -15.29 9.59
C GLN A 91 1.76 -14.93 8.34
N ARG A 92 1.39 -15.52 7.18
CA ARG A 92 1.99 -15.27 5.86
C ARG A 92 1.07 -14.37 5.07
N VAL A 93 1.22 -13.08 5.29
CA VAL A 93 0.35 -12.06 4.72
C VAL A 93 1.14 -11.01 3.97
N VAL A 94 0.48 -10.39 2.99
CA VAL A 94 1.01 -9.30 2.18
C VAL A 94 -0.02 -8.22 1.91
N ALA A 95 0.47 -7.00 1.68
CA ALA A 95 -0.24 -5.95 0.98
C ALA A 95 0.25 -5.86 -0.47
N LEU A 96 -0.60 -5.39 -1.39
CA LEU A 96 -0.24 -5.13 -2.78
C LEU A 96 -0.40 -3.65 -3.10
N SER A 97 0.48 -3.09 -3.93
CA SER A 97 0.29 -1.73 -4.47
C SER A 97 -1.11 -1.54 -5.05
N THR A 98 -1.68 -0.34 -4.94
CA THR A 98 -3.07 -0.01 -5.32
C THR A 98 -3.56 -0.65 -6.63
N GLY A 99 -2.78 -0.54 -7.72
CA GLY A 99 -3.17 -1.14 -9.00
C GLY A 99 -3.21 -2.68 -9.00
N TRP A 100 -2.35 -3.33 -8.21
CA TRP A 100 -2.40 -4.77 -7.95
C TRP A 100 -3.35 -5.16 -6.82
N TYR A 101 -3.69 -4.27 -5.90
CA TYR A 101 -4.77 -4.52 -4.95
C TYR A 101 -6.12 -4.60 -5.70
N ASN A 102 -6.30 -3.72 -6.70
CA ASN A 102 -7.44 -3.69 -7.63
C ASN A 102 -8.78 -3.65 -6.89
N HIS A 103 -8.96 -2.63 -6.04
CA HIS A 103 -10.18 -2.43 -5.25
C HIS A 103 -10.62 -3.69 -4.50
N GLY A 104 -9.66 -4.38 -3.88
CA GLY A 104 -9.89 -5.60 -3.11
C GLY A 104 -10.19 -6.85 -3.94
N ALA A 105 -10.11 -6.82 -5.27
CA ALA A 105 -10.37 -7.99 -6.12
C ALA A 105 -9.42 -9.18 -5.84
N ARG A 106 -8.29 -8.92 -5.16
CA ARG A 106 -7.34 -9.96 -4.72
C ARG A 106 -7.42 -10.28 -3.22
N CYS A 107 -8.29 -9.63 -2.46
CA CYS A 107 -8.46 -9.88 -1.03
C CYS A 107 -8.71 -11.36 -0.70
N GLY A 108 -8.01 -11.86 0.32
CA GLY A 108 -8.11 -13.24 0.78
C GLY A 108 -7.52 -14.29 -0.17
N LYS A 109 -7.09 -13.90 -1.38
CA LYS A 109 -6.49 -14.83 -2.35
C LYS A 109 -5.02 -15.06 -2.01
N MET A 110 -4.53 -16.22 -2.41
CA MET A 110 -3.13 -16.60 -2.23
C MET A 110 -2.32 -16.17 -3.45
N ILE A 111 -1.14 -15.63 -3.19
CA ILE A 111 -0.11 -15.42 -4.20
C ILE A 111 1.10 -16.31 -3.89
N ARG A 112 1.79 -16.75 -4.94
CA ARG A 112 3.10 -17.38 -4.84
C ARG A 112 4.16 -16.33 -5.09
N ILE A 113 5.07 -16.14 -4.13
CA ILE A 113 6.19 -15.21 -4.23
C ILE A 113 7.46 -16.03 -4.43
N LYS A 114 8.30 -15.64 -5.39
CA LYS A 114 9.56 -16.30 -5.70
C LYS A 114 10.73 -15.31 -5.63
N ALA A 115 11.73 -15.66 -4.84
CA ALA A 115 12.96 -14.89 -4.71
C ALA A 115 14.02 -15.33 -5.73
N ARG A 116 15.02 -14.47 -5.97
CA ARG A 116 16.14 -14.77 -6.89
C ARG A 116 16.96 -15.99 -6.49
N ASN A 117 17.00 -16.32 -5.21
CA ASN A 117 17.66 -17.53 -4.69
C ASN A 117 16.90 -18.84 -5.02
N GLY A 118 15.80 -18.77 -5.78
CA GLY A 118 14.99 -19.92 -6.20
C GLY A 118 13.93 -20.36 -5.20
N ARG A 119 13.97 -19.85 -3.95
CA ARG A 119 12.97 -20.17 -2.93
C ARG A 119 11.64 -19.48 -3.24
N SER A 120 10.55 -20.13 -2.86
CA SER A 120 9.20 -19.58 -2.99
C SER A 120 8.35 -19.88 -1.76
N THR A 121 7.37 -19.02 -1.51
CA THR A 121 6.37 -19.22 -0.45
C THR A 121 5.01 -18.72 -0.91
N LEU A 122 3.96 -19.15 -0.22
CA LEU A 122 2.60 -18.65 -0.42
C LEU A 122 2.26 -17.61 0.64
N ALA A 123 1.52 -16.57 0.26
CA ALA A 123 1.02 -15.58 1.18
C ALA A 123 -0.40 -15.13 0.81
N LYS A 124 -1.21 -14.81 1.83
CA LYS A 124 -2.57 -14.26 1.67
C LYS A 124 -2.48 -12.76 1.45
N VAL A 125 -3.17 -12.24 0.44
CA VAL A 125 -3.37 -10.79 0.29
C VAL A 125 -4.38 -10.34 1.35
N VAL A 126 -3.97 -9.43 2.21
CA VAL A 126 -4.79 -8.91 3.33
C VAL A 126 -5.01 -7.40 3.25
N ASP A 127 -4.21 -6.69 2.47
CA ASP A 127 -4.17 -5.24 2.59
C ASP A 127 -3.76 -4.56 1.28
N GLU A 128 -3.93 -3.26 1.26
CA GLU A 128 -3.45 -2.36 0.23
C GLU A 128 -2.17 -1.67 0.69
N CYS A 129 -1.16 -1.62 -0.18
CA CYS A 129 -0.04 -0.70 -0.04
C CYS A 129 -0.36 0.53 -0.86
N ASP A 130 -0.94 1.56 -0.23
CA ASP A 130 -1.53 2.69 -0.93
C ASP A 130 -0.45 3.50 -1.69
N SER A 131 -0.49 3.43 -3.02
CA SER A 131 0.42 4.15 -3.91
C SER A 131 -0.15 5.49 -4.41
N VAL A 132 -1.38 5.83 -4.02
CA VAL A 132 -2.08 7.06 -4.40
C VAL A 132 -2.03 8.07 -3.27
N HIS A 133 -2.40 7.65 -2.05
CA HIS A 133 -2.50 8.51 -0.89
C HIS A 133 -1.28 8.33 0.00
N GLY A 134 -0.50 9.40 0.09
CA GLY A 134 0.60 9.54 1.02
C GLY A 134 0.81 11.02 1.30
N CYS A 135 1.30 11.37 2.49
CA CYS A 135 1.53 12.77 2.87
C CYS A 135 2.54 13.50 1.96
N ASP A 136 3.33 12.74 1.20
CA ASP A 136 4.02 13.16 -0.02
C ASP A 136 4.43 11.92 -0.85
N LYS A 137 5.02 12.14 -2.02
CA LYS A 137 5.49 11.05 -2.91
C LYS A 137 6.52 10.11 -2.27
N SER A 138 7.20 10.51 -1.20
CA SER A 138 8.16 9.63 -0.50
C SER A 138 7.49 8.79 0.59
N HIS A 139 6.28 9.14 1.01
CA HIS A 139 5.48 8.39 1.99
C HIS A 139 4.36 7.55 1.35
N ALA A 140 4.06 7.75 0.06
CA ALA A 140 3.21 6.85 -0.70
C ALA A 140 3.96 5.55 -1.06
N CYS A 141 3.25 4.42 -1.11
CA CYS A 141 3.80 3.18 -1.61
C CYS A 141 4.24 3.30 -3.08
N LYS A 142 5.27 2.54 -3.48
CA LYS A 142 5.61 2.41 -4.90
C LYS A 142 4.54 1.57 -5.60
N THR A 143 4.38 1.74 -6.91
CA THR A 143 3.33 1.07 -7.70
C THR A 143 3.62 -0.41 -8.02
N ASN A 144 4.78 -0.94 -7.64
CA ASN A 144 5.24 -2.29 -7.97
C ASN A 144 5.69 -3.11 -6.73
N VAL A 145 5.03 -2.90 -5.59
CA VAL A 145 5.37 -3.46 -4.28
C VAL A 145 4.49 -4.65 -3.92
N VAL A 146 5.14 -5.68 -3.36
CA VAL A 146 4.52 -6.70 -2.53
C VAL A 146 5.05 -6.48 -1.12
N ASP A 147 4.21 -5.95 -0.23
CA ASP A 147 4.65 -5.57 1.10
C ASP A 147 4.38 -6.70 2.08
N ALA A 148 5.41 -7.30 2.66
CA ALA A 148 5.31 -8.65 3.17
C ALA A 148 5.67 -8.79 4.66
N SER A 149 4.92 -9.64 5.35
CA SER A 149 5.21 -10.02 6.73
C SER A 149 6.59 -10.65 6.90
N LYS A 150 7.20 -10.51 8.09
CA LYS A 150 8.49 -11.14 8.42
C LYS A 150 8.52 -12.66 8.19
N THR A 151 7.37 -13.33 8.32
CA THR A 151 7.26 -14.77 8.03
C THR A 151 7.58 -15.07 6.56
N VAL A 152 7.07 -14.25 5.63
CA VAL A 152 7.32 -14.41 4.18
C VAL A 152 8.81 -14.25 3.88
N TRP A 153 9.44 -13.22 4.43
CA TRP A 153 10.89 -13.01 4.32
C TRP A 153 11.71 -14.20 4.81
N LYS A 154 11.35 -14.75 5.98
CA LYS A 154 12.01 -15.92 6.56
C LYS A 154 11.88 -17.16 5.68
N ASP A 155 10.68 -17.42 5.14
CA ASP A 155 10.44 -18.60 4.28
C ASP A 155 11.23 -18.51 2.96
N LEU A 156 11.33 -17.31 2.40
CA LEU A 156 12.15 -17.01 1.22
C LEU A 156 13.66 -17.05 1.52
N GLY A 157 14.07 -17.15 2.79
CA GLY A 157 15.47 -17.16 3.19
C GLY A 157 16.17 -15.83 2.88
N LEU A 158 15.45 -14.71 3.03
CA LEU A 158 15.94 -13.37 2.76
C LEU A 158 16.33 -12.66 4.06
N ASN A 159 17.29 -11.74 3.98
CA ASN A 159 17.70 -10.90 5.10
C ASN A 159 16.82 -9.65 5.18
N THR A 160 16.09 -9.47 6.28
CA THR A 160 15.20 -8.32 6.47
C THR A 160 15.93 -6.98 6.49
N ASN A 161 17.25 -6.96 6.75
CA ASN A 161 18.04 -5.73 6.74
C ASN A 161 18.32 -5.19 5.32
N ASP A 162 18.02 -5.98 4.28
CA ASP A 162 18.17 -5.53 2.89
C ASP A 162 17.12 -4.47 2.52
N GLY A 163 16.02 -4.38 3.28
CA GLY A 163 14.93 -3.42 3.12
C GLY A 163 14.02 -3.72 1.93
N GLU A 164 14.59 -3.73 0.73
CA GLU A 164 13.90 -3.97 -0.54
C GLU A 164 14.64 -5.02 -1.37
N VAL A 165 13.92 -6.03 -1.86
CA VAL A 165 14.52 -7.05 -2.74
C VAL A 165 13.62 -7.39 -3.94
N PRO A 166 14.21 -7.64 -5.12
CA PRO A 166 13.46 -8.01 -6.30
C PRO A 166 12.91 -9.45 -6.20
N VAL A 167 11.62 -9.61 -6.50
CA VAL A 167 10.91 -10.90 -6.54
C VAL A 167 10.05 -11.02 -7.79
N THR A 168 9.50 -12.21 -8.02
CA THR A 168 8.33 -12.37 -8.88
C THR A 168 7.16 -12.94 -8.10
N TRP A 169 5.93 -12.66 -8.54
CA TRP A 169 4.73 -13.24 -7.96
C TRP A 169 3.68 -13.64 -8.99
N THR A 170 2.85 -14.62 -8.64
CA THR A 170 1.70 -15.07 -9.42
C THR A 170 0.51 -15.35 -8.50
N MET A 171 -0.71 -15.26 -9.04
CA MET A 171 -1.89 -15.82 -8.37
C MET A 171 -1.77 -17.35 -8.28
N VAL A 172 -2.39 -17.94 -7.26
CA VAL A 172 -2.54 -19.40 -7.07
C VAL A 172 -3.95 -19.83 -7.43
#